data_AF-Q2QWU1-F1
#
_entry.id   AF-Q2QWU1-F1
#
_cell.length_a   1.000
_cell.length_b   1.000
_cell.length_c   1.000
_cell.angle_alpha   90.00
_cell.angle_beta   90.00
_cell.angle_gamma   90.00
#
_symmetry.space_group_name_H-M   'P 1'
#
loop_
_entity.id
_entity.type
_entity.pdbx_description
1 polymer ?
#
loop_
_entity_poly.entity_id
_entity_poly.type
_entity_poly.pdbx_seq_one_letter_code
_entity_poly.pdbx_strand_id
1 'polypeptide(L)'
;MASEELRTSFSDLVVGSSSRTDSQVESSGDPSSEGGVQVTCFTEDLHDVILHFQIIRFSKQIYAWVGCNTAKFGHLYAAASTRPGNGVSVTSVLGGTSDNTGSGMARRLVLKTGLNIVLACNIPKDSPMLEAAAERKLIEKLRGLGYVRPRAGEVNTSTAQ
;
A
#
# COMPACT_ATOMS: atom_id res chain seq x y z
N MET A 1 -9.91 1.49 -36.75
CA MET A 1 -11.15 1.20 -36.02
C MET A 1 -10.96 1.65 -34.57
N ALA A 2 -11.96 2.34 -34.03
CA ALA A 2 -12.09 3.01 -32.73
C ALA A 2 -11.01 2.75 -31.66
N SER A 3 -10.22 3.78 -31.36
CA SER A 3 -9.64 3.95 -30.02
C SER A 3 -10.71 4.63 -29.17
N GLU A 4 -11.50 3.84 -28.45
CA GLU A 4 -12.42 4.35 -27.41
C GLU A 4 -11.55 5.01 -26.33
N GLU A 5 -11.53 6.34 -26.32
CA GLU A 5 -10.92 7.11 -25.24
C GLU A 5 -11.67 6.77 -23.95
N LEU A 6 -11.00 6.07 -23.03
CA LEU A 6 -11.44 5.79 -21.66
C LEU A 6 -11.64 7.11 -20.89
N ARG A 7 -12.75 7.80 -21.17
CA ARG A 7 -13.27 8.92 -20.39
C ARG A 7 -14.11 8.37 -19.24
N THR A 8 -13.51 7.53 -18.40
CA THR A 8 -14.13 7.23 -17.11
C THR A 8 -13.88 8.43 -16.20
N SER A 9 -14.93 9.21 -15.98
CA SER A 9 -14.96 10.37 -15.09
C SER A 9 -14.39 10.00 -13.71
N PHE A 10 -13.18 10.47 -13.41
CA PHE A 10 -12.53 10.34 -12.09
C PHE A 10 -13.12 11.29 -11.03
N SER A 11 -14.18 12.03 -11.35
CA SER A 11 -14.70 13.14 -10.55
C SER A 11 -15.24 12.74 -9.17
N ASP A 12 -15.52 11.46 -8.93
CA ASP A 12 -15.97 10.97 -7.62
C ASP A 12 -14.81 10.58 -6.68
N LEU A 13 -13.56 10.78 -7.13
CA LEU A 13 -12.38 10.54 -6.31
C LEU A 13 -12.21 11.68 -5.32
N VAL A 14 -12.78 11.53 -4.11
CA VAL A 14 -12.47 12.42 -3.00
C VAL A 14 -10.97 12.30 -2.69
N VAL A 15 -10.20 13.24 -3.23
CA VAL A 15 -8.79 13.42 -2.89
C VAL A 15 -8.78 14.02 -1.50
N GLY A 16 -8.74 13.16 -0.48
CA GLY A 16 -8.50 13.59 0.89
C GLY A 16 -7.10 14.18 0.98
N SER A 17 -6.99 15.50 0.82
CA SER A 17 -5.76 16.25 1.10
C SER A 17 -5.51 16.22 2.62
N SER A 18 -4.78 15.21 3.09
CA SER A 18 -4.28 15.19 4.46
C SER A 18 -3.08 16.15 4.59
N SER A 19 -3.33 17.45 4.56
CA SER A 19 -2.42 18.45 5.15
C SER A 19 -2.77 18.58 6.63
N ARG A 20 -1.90 18.05 7.49
CA ARG A 20 -2.00 18.15 8.95
C ARG A 20 -1.97 19.61 9.38
N THR A 21 -3.01 20.05 10.08
CA THR A 21 -2.89 21.03 11.18
C THR A 21 -3.55 20.42 12.40
N ASP A 22 -2.82 20.40 13.52
CA ASP A 22 -3.24 19.84 14.80
C ASP A 22 -4.63 20.30 15.21
N SER A 23 -5.57 19.37 15.33
CA SER A 23 -6.70 19.51 16.27
C SER A 23 -7.23 18.12 16.61
N GLN A 24 -7.13 17.83 17.90
CA GLN A 24 -7.57 16.62 18.58
C GLN A 24 -9.09 16.49 18.50
N VAL A 25 -9.59 15.42 17.86
CA VAL A 25 -10.94 14.88 18.11
C VAL A 25 -10.89 13.38 17.86
N GLU A 26 -11.00 12.64 18.96
CA GLU A 26 -11.18 11.20 18.98
C GLU A 26 -12.51 10.86 18.32
N SER A 27 -12.49 10.48 17.04
CA SER A 27 -13.64 9.88 16.38
C SER A 27 -13.27 8.48 15.95
N SER A 28 -13.74 7.51 16.75
CA SER A 28 -13.76 6.09 16.45
C SER A 28 -14.72 5.82 15.28
N GLY A 29 -14.32 6.23 14.08
CA GLY A 29 -15.03 5.94 12.84
C GLY A 29 -14.75 4.51 12.41
N ASP A 30 -15.78 3.69 12.35
CA ASP A 30 -15.74 2.37 11.72
C ASP A 30 -15.30 2.54 10.24
N PRO A 31 -14.12 2.02 9.84
CA PRO A 31 -13.63 2.16 8.46
C PRO A 31 -14.44 1.36 7.44
N SER A 32 -15.56 0.75 7.85
CA SER A 32 -16.55 0.15 6.96
C SER A 32 -17.44 1.19 6.24
N SER A 33 -17.60 2.40 6.81
CA SER A 33 -18.56 3.39 6.34
C SER A 33 -17.92 4.50 5.51
N GLU A 34 -17.70 4.21 4.22
CA GLU A 34 -17.96 5.12 3.10
C GLU A 34 -17.52 4.41 1.81
N GLY A 35 -18.46 4.22 0.90
CA GLY A 35 -18.28 3.52 -0.38
C GLY A 35 -17.39 4.26 -1.39
N GLY A 36 -16.54 5.20 -0.93
CA GLY A 36 -15.66 6.00 -1.77
C GLY A 36 -14.31 5.33 -2.01
N VAL A 37 -13.75 5.61 -3.20
CA VAL A 37 -12.33 5.39 -3.48
C VAL A 37 -11.55 6.51 -2.82
N GLN A 38 -10.61 6.18 -1.94
CA GLN A 38 -9.75 7.18 -1.30
C GLN A 38 -8.37 7.13 -1.92
N VAL A 39 -7.84 8.29 -2.30
CA VAL A 39 -6.51 8.41 -2.90
C VAL A 39 -5.61 9.27 -2.04
N THR A 40 -4.45 8.70 -1.71
CA THR A 40 -3.41 9.37 -0.94
C THR A 40 -2.12 9.33 -1.75
N CYS A 41 -1.64 10.51 -2.13
CA CYS A 41 -0.35 10.68 -2.78
C CYS A 41 0.61 11.34 -1.80
N PHE A 42 1.87 10.92 -1.82
CA PHE A 42 2.94 11.59 -1.08
C PHE A 42 4.28 11.30 -1.73
N THR A 43 5.25 12.13 -1.41
CA THR A 43 6.60 12.05 -1.93
C THR A 43 7.56 12.04 -0.75
N GLU A 44 8.61 11.23 -0.82
CA GLU A 44 9.65 11.12 0.21
C GLU A 44 11.03 11.24 -0.45
N ASP A 45 11.91 12.05 0.12
CA ASP A 45 13.33 12.10 -0.21
C ASP A 45 14.06 11.02 0.59
N LEU A 46 14.79 10.15 -0.10
CA LEU A 46 15.44 9.02 0.51
C LEU A 46 16.76 8.66 -0.19
N HIS A 47 17.90 8.91 0.47
CA HIS A 47 19.25 8.67 -0.09
C HIS A 47 19.45 9.36 -1.45
N ASP A 48 19.13 10.66 -1.53
CA ASP A 48 19.27 11.49 -2.74
C ASP A 48 18.40 11.06 -3.93
N VAL A 49 17.44 10.17 -3.71
CA VAL A 49 16.39 9.85 -4.68
C VAL A 49 15.02 10.22 -4.14
N ILE A 50 14.14 10.63 -5.06
CA ILE A 50 12.77 11.01 -4.73
C ILE A 50 11.87 9.82 -5.05
N LEU A 51 11.20 9.30 -4.02
CA LEU A 51 10.20 8.27 -4.13
C LEU A 51 8.81 8.89 -4.10
N HIS A 52 8.00 8.56 -5.11
CA HIS A 52 6.61 8.95 -5.18
C HIS A 52 5.72 7.76 -4.87
N PHE A 53 4.73 7.99 -4.02
CA PHE A 53 3.77 6.99 -3.59
C PHE A 53 2.36 7.43 -3.95
N GLN A 54 1.57 6.50 -4.46
CA GLN A 54 0.14 6.67 -4.65
C GLN A 54 -0.59 5.46 -4.10
N ILE A 55 -1.43 5.67 -3.11
CA ILE A 55 -2.23 4.64 -2.46
C ILE A 55 -3.69 4.90 -2.81
N ILE A 56 -4.34 3.92 -3.43
CA ILE A 56 -5.76 3.94 -3.77
C ILE A 56 -6.43 2.85 -2.96
N ARG A 57 -7.27 3.25 -2.00
CA ARG A 57 -8.07 2.33 -1.20
C ARG A 57 -9.40 2.09 -1.88
N PHE A 58 -9.70 0.81 -2.09
CA PHE A 58 -11.00 0.32 -2.50
C PHE A 58 -11.62 -0.52 -1.37
N SER A 59 -12.83 -1.01 -1.57
CA SER A 59 -13.45 -1.95 -0.64
C SER A 59 -12.63 -3.25 -0.55
N LYS A 60 -12.08 -3.54 0.63
CA LYS A 60 -11.30 -4.76 0.95
C LYS A 60 -10.02 -4.98 0.13
N GLN A 61 -9.60 -4.02 -0.69
CA GLN A 61 -8.37 -4.08 -1.45
C GLN A 61 -7.66 -2.73 -1.48
N ILE A 62 -6.34 -2.75 -1.61
CA ILE A 62 -5.51 -1.56 -1.74
C ILE A 62 -4.67 -1.71 -3.00
N TYR A 63 -4.70 -0.68 -3.84
CA TYR A 63 -3.70 -0.49 -4.87
C TYR A 63 -2.64 0.48 -4.36
N ALA A 64 -1.38 0.13 -4.51
CA ALA A 64 -0.25 0.98 -4.17
C ALA A 64 0.70 1.06 -5.37
N TRP A 65 1.14 2.27 -5.69
CA TRP A 65 2.18 2.53 -6.67
C TRP A 65 3.36 3.22 -6.01
N VAL A 66 4.56 2.79 -6.38
CA VAL A 66 5.83 3.35 -5.94
C VAL A 66 6.70 3.62 -7.16
N GLY A 67 7.04 4.89 -7.40
CA GLY A 67 7.94 5.31 -8.47
C GLY A 67 9.20 5.97 -7.91
N CYS A 68 10.35 5.66 -8.50
CA CYS A 68 11.62 6.32 -8.20
C CYS A 68 12.01 7.30 -9.31
N ASN A 69 12.17 8.59 -8.98
CA ASN A 69 12.58 9.71 -9.84
C ASN A 69 11.72 9.98 -11.10
N THR A 70 10.94 9.00 -11.55
CA THR A 70 10.14 9.02 -12.77
C THR A 70 8.79 8.40 -12.48
N ALA A 71 7.73 9.00 -13.03
CA ALA A 71 6.37 8.48 -12.95
C ALA A 71 6.14 7.33 -13.96
N LYS A 72 7.05 6.35 -13.98
CA LYS A 72 6.95 5.18 -14.86
C LYS A 72 6.21 4.04 -14.16
N PHE A 73 5.44 3.31 -14.95
CA PHE A 73 4.83 2.07 -14.50
C PHE A 73 5.90 0.98 -14.47
N GLY A 74 6.08 0.36 -13.31
CA GLY A 74 7.07 -0.69 -13.09
C GLY A 74 6.46 -2.08 -13.14
N HIS A 75 7.07 -3.01 -12.42
CA HIS A 75 6.51 -4.34 -12.25
C HIS A 75 5.27 -4.30 -11.36
N LEU A 76 4.27 -5.11 -11.70
CA LEU A 76 2.98 -5.18 -10.99
C LEU A 76 2.82 -6.54 -10.31
N TYR A 77 2.60 -6.51 -9.00
CA TYR A 77 2.38 -7.70 -8.17
C TYR A 77 1.00 -7.65 -7.56
N ALA A 78 0.27 -8.77 -7.60
CA ALA A 78 -0.97 -8.95 -6.87
C ALA A 78 -0.73 -9.96 -5.75
N ALA A 79 -1.11 -9.59 -4.53
CA ALA A 79 -0.98 -10.40 -3.35
C ALA A 79 -2.33 -10.50 -2.62
N ALA A 80 -2.68 -11.69 -2.18
CA ALA A 80 -3.91 -11.96 -1.47
C ALA A 80 -3.71 -13.05 -0.40
N SER A 81 -4.42 -12.91 0.72
CA SER A 81 -4.45 -13.95 1.75
C SER A 81 -5.26 -15.14 1.25
N THR A 82 -4.75 -16.36 1.42
CA THR A 82 -5.44 -17.59 1.01
C THR A 82 -6.00 -18.33 2.21
N ARG A 83 -7.31 -18.60 2.22
CA ARG A 83 -7.97 -19.42 3.24
C ARG A 83 -7.93 -20.90 2.83
N PRO A 84 -7.89 -21.87 3.77
CA PRO A 84 -8.03 -21.73 5.22
C PRO A 84 -6.73 -21.36 5.98
N GLY A 85 -5.58 -21.22 5.31
CA GLY A 85 -4.30 -20.92 5.98
C GLY A 85 -4.06 -19.43 6.29
N ASN A 86 -2.99 -19.13 7.04
CA ASN A 86 -2.41 -17.78 7.13
C ASN A 86 -1.45 -17.51 5.96
N GLY A 87 -1.69 -18.17 4.82
CA GLY A 87 -0.88 -18.07 3.63
C GLY A 87 -1.16 -16.77 2.88
N VAL A 88 -0.15 -16.27 2.19
CA VAL A 88 -0.31 -15.21 1.19
C VAL A 88 0.20 -15.73 -0.14
N SER A 89 -0.65 -15.67 -1.15
CA SER A 89 -0.24 -15.93 -2.53
C SER A 89 0.13 -14.61 -3.17
N VAL A 90 1.23 -14.61 -3.93
CA VAL A 90 1.67 -13.47 -4.72
C VAL A 90 1.88 -13.93 -6.15
N THR A 91 1.42 -13.13 -7.09
CA THR A 91 1.64 -13.34 -8.52
C THR A 91 2.15 -12.06 -9.18
N SER A 92 2.99 -12.23 -10.19
CA SER A 92 3.40 -11.15 -11.09
C SER A 92 2.33 -10.98 -12.16
N VAL A 93 1.73 -9.80 -12.24
CA VAL A 93 0.70 -9.46 -13.23
C VAL A 93 1.32 -8.82 -14.46
N LEU A 94 2.27 -7.91 -14.26
CA LEU A 94 2.95 -7.22 -15.36
C LEU A 94 4.43 -7.13 -15.10
N GLY A 95 5.22 -7.87 -15.88
CA GLY A 95 6.66 -7.98 -15.69
C GLY A 95 7.01 -8.54 -14.32
N GLY A 96 8.32 -8.63 -14.04
CA GLY A 96 8.80 -9.15 -12.77
C GLY A 96 8.79 -10.69 -12.70
N THR A 97 9.61 -11.19 -11.79
CA THR A 97 9.77 -12.60 -11.44
C THR A 97 9.14 -12.87 -10.06
N SER A 98 9.12 -14.09 -9.55
CA SER A 98 8.57 -14.36 -8.20
C SER A 98 9.52 -14.01 -7.06
N ASP A 99 10.81 -13.85 -7.35
CA ASP A 99 11.93 -13.71 -6.40
C ASP A 99 12.41 -12.27 -6.18
N ASN A 100 11.76 -11.27 -6.78
CA ASN A 100 12.12 -9.87 -6.57
C ASN A 100 11.53 -9.29 -5.27
N THR A 101 12.16 -8.21 -4.81
CA THR A 101 11.75 -7.48 -3.61
C THR A 101 10.31 -6.99 -3.67
N GLY A 102 9.81 -6.60 -4.86
CA GLY A 102 8.42 -6.16 -5.06
C GLY A 102 7.39 -7.23 -4.72
N SER A 103 7.62 -8.49 -5.10
CA SER A 103 6.75 -9.61 -4.74
C SER A 103 6.76 -9.85 -3.22
N GLY A 104 7.93 -9.75 -2.59
CA GLY A 104 8.11 -9.86 -1.14
C GLY A 104 7.43 -8.72 -0.39
N MET A 105 7.52 -7.50 -0.91
CA MET A 105 6.82 -6.33 -0.37
C MET A 105 5.32 -6.54 -0.43
N ALA A 106 4.76 -6.91 -1.59
CA ALA A 106 3.33 -7.19 -1.74
C ALA A 106 2.87 -8.26 -0.74
N ARG A 107 3.64 -9.34 -0.59
CA ARG A 107 3.38 -10.39 0.41
C ARG A 107 3.30 -9.84 1.83
N ARG A 108 4.32 -9.07 2.26
CA ARG A 108 4.42 -8.51 3.61
C ARG A 108 3.33 -7.48 3.89
N LEU A 109 2.94 -6.70 2.89
CA LEU A 109 1.85 -5.74 3.01
C LEU A 109 0.53 -6.46 3.30
N VAL A 110 0.20 -7.54 2.58
CA VAL A 110 -1.02 -8.34 2.83
C VAL A 110 -1.02 -8.94 4.24
N LEU A 111 0.13 -9.44 4.69
CA LEU A 111 0.26 -9.98 6.05
C LEU A 111 0.04 -8.94 7.15
N LYS A 112 0.32 -7.65 6.86
CA LYS A 112 0.17 -6.55 7.82
C LYS A 112 -1.22 -5.91 7.76
N THR A 113 -1.82 -5.79 6.58
CA THR A 113 -3.14 -5.17 6.40
C THR A 113 -4.29 -6.17 6.53
N GLY A 114 -4.05 -7.44 6.20
CA GLY A 114 -5.10 -8.44 6.04
C GLY A 114 -6.00 -8.20 4.82
N LEU A 115 -5.58 -7.34 3.90
CA LEU A 115 -6.33 -6.94 2.70
C LEU A 115 -5.62 -7.43 1.44
N ASN A 116 -6.36 -7.56 0.35
CA ASN A 116 -5.77 -7.84 -0.96
C ASN A 116 -5.01 -6.62 -1.45
N ILE A 117 -3.77 -6.80 -1.93
CA ILE A 117 -2.91 -5.70 -2.33
C ILE A 117 -2.41 -5.91 -3.75
N VAL A 118 -2.54 -4.86 -4.55
CA VAL A 118 -1.89 -4.74 -5.85
C VAL A 118 -0.80 -3.68 -5.71
N LEU A 119 0.45 -4.07 -5.89
CA LEU A 119 1.62 -3.21 -5.76
C LEU A 119 2.31 -3.06 -7.11
N ALA A 120 2.38 -1.83 -7.61
CA ALA A 120 3.22 -1.46 -8.72
C ALA A 120 4.51 -0.81 -8.17
N CYS A 121 5.68 -1.34 -8.51
CA CYS A 121 6.95 -0.75 -8.08
C CYS A 121 7.92 -0.56 -9.24
N ASN A 122 8.39 0.67 -9.40
CA ASN A 122 9.44 1.06 -10.33
C ASN A 122 10.64 1.63 -9.56
N ILE A 123 11.36 0.73 -8.87
CA ILE A 123 12.60 1.06 -8.15
C ILE A 123 13.74 0.27 -8.83
N PRO A 124 14.90 0.89 -9.05
CA PRO A 124 16.06 0.18 -9.61
C PRO A 124 16.52 -0.95 -8.69
N LYS A 125 16.74 -2.14 -9.27
CA LYS A 125 17.14 -3.36 -8.54
C LYS A 125 18.55 -3.28 -7.94
N ASP A 126 19.37 -2.34 -8.43
CA ASP A 126 20.74 -2.12 -7.96
C ASP A 126 20.80 -1.48 -6.56
N SER A 127 19.63 -1.18 -5.95
CA SER A 127 19.54 -0.47 -4.68
C SER A 127 18.53 -1.13 -3.74
N PRO A 128 18.84 -2.33 -3.18
CA PRO A 128 17.97 -3.02 -2.23
C PRO A 128 17.66 -2.18 -0.97
N MET A 129 18.54 -1.24 -0.61
CA MET A 129 18.30 -0.30 0.49
C MET A 129 17.12 0.64 0.20
N LEU A 130 16.98 1.11 -1.06
CA LEU A 130 15.86 1.95 -1.49
C LEU A 130 14.55 1.17 -1.45
N GLU A 131 14.55 -0.07 -1.93
CA GLU A 131 13.37 -0.93 -1.91
C GLU A 131 12.90 -1.19 -0.46
N ALA A 132 13.82 -1.56 0.43
CA ALA A 132 13.51 -1.80 1.84
C ALA A 132 12.98 -0.55 2.55
N ALA A 133 13.52 0.62 2.23
CA ALA A 133 13.06 1.87 2.81
C ALA A 133 11.73 2.34 2.22
N ALA A 134 11.51 2.14 0.92
CA ALA A 134 10.22 2.37 0.27
C ALA A 134 9.13 1.51 0.91
N GLU A 135 9.43 0.25 1.19
CA GLU A 135 8.53 -0.64 1.92
C GLU A 135 8.21 -0.11 3.31
N ARG A 136 9.22 0.30 4.08
CA ARG A 136 9.03 0.83 5.44
C ARG A 136 8.12 2.06 5.40
N LYS A 137 8.37 3.00 4.49
CA LYS A 137 7.57 4.23 4.33
C LYS A 137 6.13 3.93 3.90
N LEU A 138 5.94 2.99 2.98
CA LEU A 138 4.61 2.55 2.58
C LEU A 138 3.84 1.93 3.75
N ILE A 139 4.48 1.05 4.53
CA ILE A 139 3.87 0.43 5.72
C ILE A 139 3.54 1.46 6.78
N GLU A 140 4.44 2.40 7.04
CA GLU A 140 4.24 3.51 7.97
C GLU A 140 3.04 4.34 7.56
N LYS A 141 2.93 4.70 6.27
CA LYS A 141 1.78 5.44 5.75
C LYS A 141 0.48 4.64 5.86
N LEU A 142 0.48 3.36 5.47
CA LEU A 142 -0.70 2.50 5.59
C LEU A 142 -1.15 2.34 7.05
N ARG A 143 -0.22 2.33 8.00
CA ARG A 143 -0.54 2.36 9.44
C ARG A 143 -1.15 3.69 9.85
N GLY A 144 -0.56 4.81 9.43
CA GLY A 144 -1.08 6.15 9.71
C GLY A 144 -2.48 6.40 9.11
N LEU A 145 -2.80 5.73 8.01
CA LEU A 145 -4.14 5.75 7.39
C LEU A 145 -5.14 4.78 8.04
N GLY A 146 -4.73 4.00 9.05
CA GLY A 146 -5.60 3.03 9.72
C GLY A 146 -5.81 1.70 8.99
N TYR A 147 -5.04 1.43 7.93
CA TYR A 147 -5.16 0.18 7.15
C TYR A 147 -4.36 -0.99 7.71
N VAL A 148 -3.36 -0.70 8.55
CA VAL A 148 -2.60 -1.74 9.26
C VAL A 148 -3.21 -1.88 10.64
N ARG A 149 -3.84 -3.02 10.91
CA ARG A 149 -4.36 -3.31 12.25
C ARG A 149 -3.21 -3.72 13.17
N PRO A 150 -3.17 -3.24 14.43
CA PRO A 150 -2.35 -3.87 15.45
C PRO A 150 -2.71 -5.35 15.51
N ARG A 151 -1.71 -6.24 15.54
CA ARG A 151 -1.98 -7.64 15.87
C ARG A 151 -2.49 -7.66 17.31
N ALA A 152 -3.79 -7.85 17.49
CA ALA A 152 -4.38 -8.10 18.80
C ALA A 152 -3.90 -9.47 19.27
N GLY A 153 -2.83 -9.52 20.08
CA GLY A 153 -2.26 -10.81 20.50
C GLY A 153 -0.91 -10.81 21.22
N GLU A 154 -0.46 -9.69 21.79
CA GLU A 154 0.59 -9.72 22.84
C GLU A 154 -0.07 -9.27 24.15
N VAL A 155 -0.97 -10.09 24.69
CA VAL A 155 -1.32 -10.01 26.10
C VAL A 155 -0.13 -10.58 26.85
N ASN A 156 0.72 -9.69 27.36
CA ASN A 156 1.83 -10.04 28.24
C ASN A 156 1.25 -10.74 29.48
N THR A 157 1.22 -12.07 29.49
CA THR A 157 1.07 -12.85 30.72
C THR A 157 2.38 -12.73 31.49
N SER A 158 2.57 -11.58 32.13
CA SER A 158 3.54 -11.43 33.21
C SER A 158 3.01 -12.27 34.36
N THR A 159 3.45 -13.51 34.40
CA THR A 159 3.10 -14.46 35.45
C THR A 159 3.80 -13.99 36.71
N ALA A 160 3.01 -13.55 37.68
CA ALA A 160 3.46 -13.24 39.02
C ALA A 160 3.93 -14.52 39.70
N GLN A 161 5.14 -14.49 40.25
CA GLN A 161 5.56 -15.29 41.41
C GLN A 161 6.23 -14.35 42.40
#